data_AF-A0A0C3QFD0-F1
#
_entry.id   AF-A0A0C3QFD0-F1
#
_cell.length_a   1.000
_cell.length_b   1.000
_cell.length_c   1.000
_cell.angle_alpha   90.00
_cell.angle_beta   90.00
_cell.angle_gamma   90.00
#
_symmetry.space_group_name_H-M   'P 1'
#
loop_
_entity.id
_entity.type
_entity.pdbx_description
1 polymer ?
#
loop_
_entity_poly.entity_id
_entity_poly.type
_entity_poly.pdbx_seq_one_letter_code
_entity_poly.pdbx_strand_id
1 'polypeptide(L)'
;MEGEPSETGSCVFECRAEESNSGDENQGSSSHELEVLDLAFFDNDTLLMVTRTIEPGLDETVLGRAFLMSVPYREASYKDISTEGTSSLEELADTALQLELSPNPLPVNRARLLNCCSTGATATVAVNGRENRRCACVVEESGQLGEIFDIDAEGDDDDEEAEDGDEGGSQAEREDADGMEE
;
A
#
# COMPACT_ATOMS: atom_id res chain seq x y z
N MET A 1 4.34 -34.00 31.81
CA MET A 1 3.75 -33.61 30.52
C MET A 1 4.70 -32.58 29.95
N GLU A 2 5.65 -33.04 29.15
CA GLU A 2 6.53 -32.17 28.38
C GLU A 2 5.67 -31.68 27.21
N GLY A 3 5.43 -30.37 27.15
CA GLY A 3 4.72 -29.76 26.03
C GLY A 3 5.61 -29.84 24.80
N GLU A 4 5.05 -30.27 23.67
CA GLU A 4 5.75 -30.23 22.39
C GLU A 4 6.21 -28.78 22.13
N PRO A 5 7.46 -28.56 21.69
CA PRO A 5 7.93 -27.22 21.38
C PRO A 5 7.05 -26.64 20.27
N SER A 6 6.46 -25.46 20.49
CA SER A 6 5.71 -24.78 19.45
C SER A 6 6.70 -24.23 18.42
N GLU A 7 6.73 -24.82 17.22
CA GLU A 7 7.53 -24.32 16.12
C GLU A 7 7.02 -22.93 15.71
N THR A 8 7.88 -21.92 15.78
CA THR A 8 7.58 -20.56 15.31
C THR A 8 8.44 -20.27 14.09
N GLY A 9 7.79 -20.10 12.94
CA GLY A 9 8.43 -19.69 11.71
C GLY A 9 8.52 -18.17 11.62
N SER A 10 9.63 -17.66 11.09
CA SER A 10 9.78 -16.25 10.72
C SER A 10 10.11 -16.12 9.25
N CYS A 11 9.68 -15.02 8.64
CA CYS A 11 10.00 -14.68 7.26
C CYS A 11 10.31 -13.19 7.16
N VAL A 12 11.35 -12.85 6.41
CA VAL A 12 11.60 -11.49 5.93
C VAL A 12 11.26 -11.49 4.45
N PHE A 13 10.47 -10.53 4.00
CA PHE A 13 10.11 -10.40 2.59
C PHE A 13 10.36 -8.98 2.08
N GLU A 14 10.60 -8.90 0.78
CA GLU A 14 10.72 -7.66 0.01
C GLU A 14 9.53 -7.60 -0.94
N CYS A 15 8.74 -6.54 -0.89
CA CYS A 15 7.62 -6.36 -1.81
C CYS A 15 8.11 -5.77 -3.13
N ARG A 16 7.75 -6.37 -4.26
CA ARG A 16 8.03 -5.84 -5.60
C ARG A 16 6.75 -5.61 -6.38
N ALA A 17 6.57 -4.40 -6.88
CA ALA A 17 5.62 -4.13 -7.94
C ALA A 17 6.26 -4.54 -9.29
N GLU A 18 5.53 -5.23 -10.15
CA GLU A 18 6.01 -5.50 -11.50
C GLU A 18 6.05 -4.18 -12.28
N GLU A 19 7.23 -3.79 -12.78
CA GLU A 19 7.34 -2.67 -13.72
C GLU A 19 6.63 -3.09 -15.01
N SER A 20 5.46 -2.49 -15.30
CA SER A 20 4.79 -2.64 -16.58
C SER A 20 5.80 -2.35 -17.67
N ASN A 21 6.14 -3.36 -18.48
CA ASN A 21 7.20 -3.32 -19.48
C ASN A 21 6.79 -2.43 -20.67
N SER A 22 6.63 -1.13 -20.44
CA SER A 22 6.62 -0.12 -21.49
C SER A 22 8.04 -0.10 -22.05
N GLY A 23 8.22 -0.52 -23.30
CA GLY A 23 9.52 -0.79 -23.94
C GLY A 23 10.44 0.41 -24.16
N ASP A 24 10.68 1.20 -23.13
CA ASP A 24 11.64 2.29 -23.08
C ASP A 24 12.85 1.84 -22.23
N GLU A 25 13.88 1.34 -22.91
CA GLU A 25 15.04 0.63 -22.34
C GLU A 25 15.99 1.53 -21.53
N ASN A 26 15.52 2.65 -20.95
CA ASN A 26 16.39 3.65 -20.32
C ASN A 26 15.83 4.33 -19.06
N GLN A 27 14.87 3.74 -18.35
CA GLN A 27 14.53 4.17 -16.99
C GLN A 27 15.07 3.12 -16.02
N GLY A 28 16.12 3.48 -15.29
CA GLY A 28 16.64 2.62 -14.22
C GLY A 28 15.56 2.40 -13.18
N SER A 29 15.34 1.13 -12.80
CA SER A 29 14.37 0.73 -11.78
C SER A 29 14.46 1.64 -10.55
N SER A 30 13.50 2.57 -10.42
CA SER A 30 13.46 3.49 -9.29
C SER A 30 12.85 2.77 -8.10
N SER A 31 13.68 2.12 -7.29
CA SER A 31 13.26 1.55 -6.02
C SER A 31 12.91 2.67 -5.05
N HIS A 32 11.64 2.77 -4.66
CA HIS A 32 11.21 3.67 -3.58
C HIS A 32 11.28 2.92 -2.25
N GLU A 33 11.83 3.57 -1.22
CA GLU A 33 11.70 3.08 0.14
C GLU A 33 10.26 3.28 0.62
N LEU A 34 9.73 2.33 1.38
CA LEU A 34 8.37 2.35 1.90
C LEU A 34 8.39 2.29 3.41
N GLU A 35 7.60 3.16 4.03
CA GLU A 35 7.22 3.08 5.44
C GLU A 35 5.93 2.27 5.57
N VAL A 36 5.90 1.28 6.47
CA VAL A 36 4.67 0.54 6.78
C VAL A 36 3.94 1.25 7.91
N LEU A 37 2.73 1.74 7.64
CA LEU A 37 1.90 2.46 8.60
C LEU A 37 1.04 1.50 9.43
N ASP A 38 0.45 0.49 8.77
CA ASP A 38 -0.31 -0.57 9.42
C ASP A 38 -0.43 -1.80 8.51
N LEU A 39 -0.79 -2.95 9.07
CA LEU A 39 -1.03 -4.18 8.31
C LEU A 39 -2.10 -5.04 8.98
N ALA A 40 -2.80 -5.84 8.17
CA ALA A 40 -3.76 -6.82 8.66
C ALA A 40 -3.84 -8.05 7.76
N PHE A 41 -3.95 -9.23 8.39
CA PHE A 41 -4.30 -10.46 7.68
C PHE A 41 -5.72 -10.36 7.16
N PHE A 42 -5.86 -10.33 5.84
CA PHE A 42 -7.17 -10.24 5.20
C PHE A 42 -7.88 -11.58 5.26
N ASP A 43 -7.20 -12.62 4.82
CA ASP A 43 -7.62 -14.02 4.86
C ASP A 43 -6.40 -14.92 5.12
N ASN A 44 -6.50 -16.21 4.75
CA ASN A 44 -5.41 -17.18 4.97
C ASN A 44 -4.26 -17.08 3.96
N ASP A 45 -4.41 -16.28 2.92
CA ASP A 45 -3.49 -16.22 1.77
C ASP A 45 -2.99 -14.79 1.51
N THR A 46 -3.73 -13.77 1.94
CA THR A 46 -3.52 -12.35 1.61
C THR A 46 -3.26 -11.50 2.86
N LEU A 47 -2.18 -10.74 2.81
CA LEU A 47 -1.87 -9.66 3.75
C LEU A 47 -2.22 -8.33 3.10
N LEU A 48 -2.92 -7.46 3.82
CA LEU A 48 -3.08 -6.06 3.42
C LEU A 48 -2.11 -5.20 4.23
N MET A 49 -1.44 -4.28 3.54
CA MET A 49 -0.48 -3.35 4.13
C MET A 49 -0.85 -1.93 3.72
N VAL A 50 -0.88 -1.02 4.68
CA VAL A 50 -0.93 0.42 4.42
C VAL A 50 0.50 0.93 4.47
N THR A 51 0.98 1.47 3.36
CA THR A 51 2.37 1.92 3.20
C THR A 51 2.42 3.36 2.73
N ARG A 52 3.55 4.04 2.97
CA ARG A 52 3.83 5.38 2.46
C ARG A 52 5.20 5.43 1.82
N THR A 53 5.32 6.07 0.66
CA THR A 53 6.64 6.25 0.03
C THR A 53 7.50 7.21 0.84
N ILE A 54 8.78 6.90 0.91
CA ILE A 54 9.83 7.79 1.43
C ILE A 54 10.54 8.35 0.20
N GLU A 55 10.38 9.64 -0.05
CA GLU A 55 11.00 10.30 -1.20
C GLU A 55 12.41 10.80 -0.81
N PRO A 56 13.48 10.23 -1.39
CA PRO A 56 14.84 10.61 -1.01
C PRO A 56 15.17 12.04 -1.47
N GLY A 57 15.65 12.87 -0.53
CA GLY A 57 16.18 14.21 -0.82
C GLY A 57 15.19 15.36 -0.64
N LEU A 58 13.96 15.10 -0.19
CA LEU A 58 13.06 16.12 0.32
C LEU A 58 13.26 16.32 1.83
N ASP A 59 12.90 17.50 2.33
CA ASP A 59 12.87 17.81 3.77
C ASP A 59 11.97 16.78 4.48
N GLU A 60 12.28 16.40 5.72
CA GLU A 60 11.53 15.39 6.54
C GLU A 60 10.03 15.75 6.73
N THR A 61 9.63 16.92 6.24
CA THR A 61 8.27 17.46 6.23
C THR A 61 7.46 17.11 4.98
N VAL A 62 8.09 16.66 3.89
CA VAL A 62 7.37 16.23 2.68
C VAL A 62 7.10 14.74 2.76
N LEU A 63 5.83 14.42 2.94
CA LEU A 63 5.36 13.05 3.09
C LEU A 63 5.04 12.50 1.71
N GLY A 64 5.48 11.27 1.45
CA GLY A 64 5.18 10.60 0.19
C GLY A 64 3.73 10.13 0.09
N ARG A 65 3.44 9.44 -1.02
CA ARG A 65 2.11 8.92 -1.34
C ARG A 65 1.82 7.69 -0.48
N ALA A 66 0.58 7.60 0.01
CA ALA A 66 0.11 6.46 0.78
C ALA A 66 -0.62 5.45 -0.12
N PHE A 67 -0.45 4.16 0.16
CA PHE A 67 -1.01 3.07 -0.63
C PHE A 67 -1.60 1.98 0.26
N LEU A 68 -2.68 1.35 -0.20
CA LEU A 68 -3.14 0.05 0.29
C LEU A 68 -2.63 -1.03 -0.66
N MET A 69 -1.73 -1.87 -0.18
CA MET A 69 -1.11 -2.96 -0.92
C MET A 69 -1.67 -4.31 -0.49
N SER A 70 -1.86 -5.21 -1.45
CA SER A 70 -2.19 -6.61 -1.21
C SER A 70 -1.01 -7.51 -1.61
N VAL A 71 -0.63 -8.39 -0.69
CA VAL A 71 0.55 -9.26 -0.84
C VAL A 71 0.15 -10.71 -0.52
N PRO A 72 0.45 -11.68 -1.39
CA PRO A 72 0.24 -13.09 -1.11
C PRO A 72 1.30 -13.57 -0.13
N TYR A 73 0.94 -13.72 1.15
CA TYR A 73 1.92 -14.05 2.19
C TYR A 73 2.12 -15.55 2.36
N ARG A 74 1.19 -16.39 1.86
CA ARG A 74 1.32 -17.85 1.98
C ARG A 74 2.49 -18.43 1.17
N GLU A 75 2.91 -17.73 0.13
CA GLU A 75 4.07 -18.10 -0.69
C GLU A 75 5.40 -17.66 -0.05
N ALA A 76 5.34 -17.02 1.13
CA ALA A 76 6.52 -16.65 1.88
C ALA A 76 7.31 -17.89 2.30
N SER A 77 8.61 -17.89 2.02
CA SER A 77 9.53 -18.91 2.51
C SER A 77 9.86 -18.65 3.97
N TYR A 78 9.25 -19.44 4.87
CA TYR A 78 9.53 -19.38 6.30
C TYR A 78 10.81 -20.13 6.64
N LYS A 79 11.57 -19.57 7.57
CA LYS A 79 12.68 -20.25 8.23
C LYS A 79 12.29 -20.51 9.68
N ASP A 80 12.56 -21.72 10.12
CA ASP A 80 12.35 -22.10 11.51
C ASP A 80 13.34 -21.35 12.39
N ILE A 81 12.83 -20.64 13.39
CA ILE A 81 13.65 -20.02 14.43
C ILE A 81 13.44 -20.83 15.69
N SER A 82 14.54 -21.23 16.33
CA SER A 82 14.44 -21.86 17.64
C SER A 82 13.91 -20.85 18.64
N THR A 83 12.80 -21.21 19.30
CA THR A 83 12.26 -20.46 20.43
C THR A 83 12.89 -20.89 21.76
N GLU A 84 13.92 -21.74 21.74
CA GLU A 84 14.57 -22.19 22.96
C GLU A 84 15.33 -21.03 23.61
N GLY A 85 14.80 -20.56 24.74
CA GLY A 85 15.39 -19.47 25.52
C GLY A 85 14.88 -18.08 25.18
N THR A 86 14.02 -17.92 24.16
CA THR A 86 13.30 -16.66 23.93
C THR A 86 12.08 -16.59 24.83
N SER A 87 11.99 -15.54 25.63
CA SER A 87 10.92 -15.32 26.60
C SER A 87 9.88 -14.29 26.15
N SER A 88 10.21 -13.50 25.11
CA SER A 88 9.32 -12.46 24.57
C SER A 88 9.32 -12.41 23.04
N LEU A 89 8.30 -11.74 22.48
CA LEU A 89 8.18 -11.50 21.04
C LEU A 89 9.31 -10.59 20.54
N GLU A 90 9.71 -9.61 21.34
CA GLU A 90 10.81 -8.69 21.03
C GLU A 90 12.13 -9.46 20.91
N GLU A 91 12.42 -10.38 21.84
CA GLU A 91 13.62 -11.24 21.75
C GLU A 91 13.61 -12.13 20.51
N LEU A 92 12.44 -12.64 20.11
CA LEU A 92 12.27 -13.41 18.88
C LEU A 92 12.50 -12.54 17.64
N ALA A 93 11.99 -11.31 17.62
CA ALA A 93 12.20 -10.36 16.53
C ALA A 93 13.69 -9.99 16.41
N ASP A 94 14.36 -9.70 17.52
CA ASP A 94 15.80 -9.43 17.54
C ASP A 94 16.61 -10.63 17.03
N THR A 95 16.21 -11.84 17.42
CA THR A 95 16.84 -13.08 16.94
C THR A 95 16.64 -13.24 15.43
N ALA A 96 15.44 -12.98 14.93
CA ALA A 96 15.14 -13.02 13.49
C ALA A 96 15.97 -12.00 12.69
N LEU A 97 16.14 -10.79 13.23
CA LEU A 97 16.98 -9.74 12.62
C LEU A 97 18.47 -10.14 12.60
N GLN A 98 18.96 -10.82 13.65
CA GLN A 98 20.34 -11.30 13.72
C GLN A 98 20.63 -12.49 12.80
N LEU A 99 19.60 -13.27 12.41
CA LEU A 99 19.75 -14.45 11.56
C LEU A 99 20.02 -14.12 10.07
N GLU A 100 20.20 -12.84 9.72
CA GLU A 100 20.46 -12.38 8.34
C GLU A 100 19.54 -13.07 7.32
N LEU A 101 18.25 -13.15 7.64
CA LEU A 101 17.27 -13.81 6.80
C LEU A 101 17.23 -13.08 5.45
N SER A 102 17.66 -13.77 4.39
CA SER A 102 17.57 -13.22 3.03
C SER A 102 16.11 -12.91 2.72
N PRO A 103 15.79 -11.67 2.30
CA PRO A 103 14.41 -11.29 2.00
C PRO A 103 13.88 -12.16 0.86
N ASN A 104 12.70 -12.74 1.06
CA ASN A 104 11.96 -13.42 0.01
C ASN A 104 11.19 -12.39 -0.81
N PRO A 105 11.42 -12.26 -2.13
CA PRO A 105 10.62 -11.35 -2.93
C PRO A 105 9.16 -11.85 -2.98
N LEU A 106 8.23 -11.01 -2.53
CA LEU A 106 6.80 -11.25 -2.67
C LEU A 106 6.24 -10.26 -3.70
N PRO A 107 5.46 -10.75 -4.68
CA PRO A 107 4.82 -9.86 -5.66
C PRO A 107 3.72 -9.05 -4.97
N VAL A 108 3.64 -7.76 -5.29
CA VAL A 108 2.48 -6.94 -4.93
C VAL A 108 1.37 -7.24 -5.93
N ASN A 109 0.32 -7.93 -5.49
CA ASN A 109 -0.80 -8.29 -6.38
C ASN A 109 -1.60 -7.06 -6.81
N ARG A 110 -1.71 -6.07 -5.91
CA ARG A 110 -2.41 -4.81 -6.16
C ARG A 110 -1.90 -3.74 -5.22
N ALA A 111 -1.74 -2.52 -5.71
CA ALA A 111 -1.50 -1.33 -4.92
C ALA A 111 -2.53 -0.27 -5.29
N ARG A 112 -3.22 0.32 -4.30
CA ARG A 112 -4.18 1.41 -4.51
C ARG A 112 -3.68 2.67 -3.83
N LEU A 113 -3.68 3.78 -4.56
CA LEU A 113 -3.38 5.08 -3.97
C LEU A 113 -4.47 5.45 -2.96
N LEU A 114 -4.06 5.93 -1.79
CA LEU A 114 -4.95 6.43 -0.77
C LEU A 114 -5.05 7.96 -0.87
N ASN A 115 -6.27 8.47 -0.77
CA ASN A 115 -6.52 9.90 -0.62
C ASN A 115 -6.31 10.35 0.83
N CYS A 116 -6.46 9.43 1.79
CA CYS A 116 -6.11 9.63 3.20
C CYS A 116 -4.63 9.33 3.49
N CYS A 117 -4.18 9.65 4.70
CA CYS A 117 -2.83 9.31 5.20
C CYS A 117 -1.64 10.01 4.50
N SER A 118 -1.90 11.05 3.70
CA SER A 118 -0.91 11.92 3.06
C SER A 118 -0.32 12.97 4.02
N THR A 119 -0.98 13.21 5.17
CA THR A 119 -0.65 14.28 6.12
C THR A 119 0.22 13.86 7.31
N GLY A 120 0.86 12.68 7.25
CA GLY A 120 1.91 12.29 8.20
C GLY A 120 1.37 11.67 9.49
N ALA A 121 0.05 11.68 9.65
CA ALA A 121 -0.61 10.90 10.67
C ALA A 121 -0.41 9.39 10.41
N THR A 122 -0.49 8.62 11.48
CA THR A 122 -0.56 7.16 11.38
C THR A 122 -1.88 6.74 10.74
N ALA A 123 -1.92 5.52 10.23
CA ALA A 123 -3.11 4.93 9.64
C ALA A 123 -3.51 3.70 10.44
N THR A 124 -4.79 3.32 10.40
CA THR A 124 -5.25 2.02 10.89
C THR A 124 -6.07 1.34 9.81
N VAL A 125 -5.84 0.05 9.61
CA VAL A 125 -6.61 -0.78 8.67
C VAL A 125 -7.49 -1.77 9.43
N ALA A 126 -8.77 -1.81 9.04
CA ALA A 126 -9.73 -2.80 9.50
C ALA A 126 -10.23 -3.62 8.31
N VAL A 127 -10.28 -4.94 8.46
CA VAL A 127 -10.54 -5.85 7.35
C VAL A 127 -11.68 -6.82 7.64
N ASN A 128 -12.32 -7.29 6.57
CA ASN A 128 -13.20 -8.44 6.57
C ASN A 128 -12.91 -9.27 5.33
N GLY A 129 -12.15 -10.36 5.46
CA GLY A 129 -11.86 -11.26 4.34
C GLY A 129 -12.83 -12.43 4.18
N ARG A 130 -13.97 -12.44 4.89
CA ARG A 130 -14.97 -13.51 4.76
C ARG A 130 -15.56 -13.51 3.35
N GLU A 131 -15.72 -14.69 2.77
CA GLU A 131 -16.38 -14.87 1.47
C GLU A 131 -17.71 -14.09 1.39
N ASN A 132 -17.93 -13.43 0.25
CA ASN A 132 -19.09 -12.57 -0.04
C ASN A 132 -19.15 -11.22 0.71
N ARG A 133 -18.16 -10.88 1.55
CA ARG A 133 -18.06 -9.58 2.23
C ARG A 133 -16.60 -9.14 2.38
N ARG A 134 -15.88 -9.09 1.26
CA ARG A 134 -14.43 -8.89 1.20
C ARG A 134 -14.08 -7.40 1.08
N CYS A 135 -13.93 -6.74 2.22
CA CYS A 135 -13.69 -5.29 2.26
C CYS A 135 -12.60 -4.90 3.26
N ALA A 136 -11.93 -3.78 2.99
CA ALA A 136 -11.00 -3.12 3.89
C ALA A 136 -11.43 -1.67 4.14
N CYS A 137 -11.15 -1.17 5.34
CA CYS A 137 -11.36 0.23 5.71
C CYS A 137 -10.03 0.76 6.22
N VAL A 138 -9.55 1.84 5.63
CA VAL A 138 -8.35 2.56 6.08
C VAL A 138 -8.81 3.87 6.70
N VAL A 139 -8.34 4.18 7.89
CA VAL A 139 -8.69 5.40 8.62
C VAL A 139 -7.41 6.08 9.10
N GLU A 140 -7.31 7.38 8.87
CA GLU A 140 -6.23 8.18 9.45
C GLU A 140 -6.42 8.32 10.97
N GLU A 141 -5.35 8.43 11.75
CA GLU A 141 -5.40 8.58 13.22
C GLU A 141 -6.30 9.74 13.70
N SER A 142 -6.41 10.79 12.89
CA SER A 142 -7.31 11.92 13.15
C SER A 142 -8.79 11.50 13.24
N GLY A 143 -9.14 10.35 12.66
CA GLY A 143 -10.49 9.83 12.50
C GLY A 143 -11.36 10.65 11.54
N GLN A 144 -10.78 11.63 10.83
CA GLN A 144 -11.54 12.56 9.98
C GLN A 144 -11.67 12.07 8.54
N LEU A 145 -10.68 11.31 8.07
CA LEU A 145 -10.63 10.76 6.73
C LEU A 145 -10.50 9.25 6.80
N GLY A 146 -11.32 8.56 6.01
CA GLY A 146 -11.25 7.13 5.86
C GLY A 146 -11.83 6.68 4.52
N GLU A 147 -11.29 5.60 4.00
CA GLU A 147 -11.62 5.03 2.70
C GLU A 147 -12.00 3.56 2.87
N ILE A 148 -13.03 3.13 2.14
CA ILE A 148 -13.53 1.76 2.16
C ILE A 148 -13.31 1.16 0.78
N PHE A 149 -12.70 -0.01 0.76
CA PHE A 149 -12.28 -0.72 -0.45
C PHE A 149 -13.03 -2.04 -0.54
N ASP A 150 -13.62 -2.32 -1.70
CA ASP A 150 -14.01 -3.68 -2.05
C ASP A 150 -12.80 -4.37 -2.68
N ILE A 151 -12.34 -5.46 -2.06
CA ILE A 151 -11.11 -6.12 -2.47
C ILE A 151 -11.37 -7.04 -3.67
N ASP A 152 -12.58 -7.59 -3.79
CA ASP A 152 -12.94 -8.52 -4.86
C ASP A 152 -13.56 -7.82 -6.08
N ALA A 153 -14.36 -6.77 -5.87
CA ALA A 153 -15.13 -6.14 -6.95
C ALA A 153 -14.27 -5.27 -7.89
N GLU A 154 -13.13 -4.78 -7.42
CA GLU A 154 -12.29 -3.81 -8.12
C GLU A 154 -11.19 -4.49 -8.95
N GLY A 155 -11.54 -5.57 -9.65
CA GLY A 155 -10.68 -6.29 -10.60
C GLY A 155 -10.78 -5.79 -12.04
N ASP A 156 -11.44 -4.65 -12.29
CA ASP A 156 -11.77 -4.15 -13.62
C ASP A 156 -11.42 -2.66 -13.84
N ASP A 157 -10.90 -1.95 -12.83
CA ASP A 157 -10.48 -0.55 -12.95
C ASP A 157 -8.93 -0.49 -13.00
N ASP A 158 -8.38 -0.90 -14.15
CA ASP A 158 -7.04 -0.51 -14.57
C ASP A 158 -7.01 1.03 -14.76
N ASP A 159 -6.07 1.68 -14.09
CA ASP A 159 -5.41 2.93 -14.48
C ASP A 159 -6.20 3.90 -15.37
N GLU A 160 -7.18 4.62 -14.81
CA GLU A 160 -7.54 5.92 -15.35
C GLU A 160 -6.54 6.95 -14.80
N GLU A 161 -5.45 7.12 -15.54
CA GLU A 161 -4.69 8.36 -15.52
C GLU A 161 -5.69 9.52 -15.58
N ALA A 162 -5.58 10.45 -14.64
CA ALA A 162 -6.27 11.72 -14.70
C ALA A 162 -5.73 12.50 -15.93
N GLU A 163 -6.31 12.25 -17.10
CA GLU A 163 -6.27 13.18 -18.22
C GLU A 163 -7.03 14.44 -17.77
N ASP A 164 -6.27 15.44 -17.33
CA ASP A 164 -6.75 16.81 -17.14
C ASP A 164 -7.46 17.25 -18.43
N GLY A 165 -8.79 17.23 -18.37
CA GLY A 165 -9.67 17.71 -19.41
C GLY A 165 -9.39 19.16 -19.74
N ASP A 166 -8.90 19.35 -20.96
CA ASP A 166 -8.98 20.57 -21.77
C ASP A 166 -10.39 21.18 -21.69
N GLU A 167 -10.61 22.12 -20.77
CA GLU A 167 -11.70 23.10 -20.89
C GLU A 167 -11.15 24.39 -21.50
N GLY A 168 -11.18 24.38 -22.84
CA GLY A 168 -10.96 25.50 -23.71
C GLY A 168 -11.78 26.74 -23.34
N GLY A 169 -11.18 27.89 -23.62
CA GLY A 169 -11.61 29.21 -23.21
C GLY A 169 -13.03 29.63 -23.62
N SER A 170 -13.61 30.49 -22.79
CA SER A 170 -14.55 31.50 -23.24
C SER A 170 -14.10 32.86 -22.74
N GLN A 171 -13.30 33.54 -23.58
CA GLN A 171 -13.08 34.97 -23.45
C GLN A 171 -14.35 35.72 -23.86
N ALA A 172 -14.66 36.74 -23.07
CA ALA A 172 -15.74 37.68 -23.27
C ALA A 172 -15.58 38.49 -24.57
N GLU A 173 -16.65 38.63 -25.35
CA GLU A 173 -16.84 39.78 -26.24
C GLU A 173 -18.28 40.28 -26.14
N ARG A 174 -18.38 41.56 -25.77
CA ARG A 174 -19.59 42.38 -25.73
C ARG A 174 -19.72 43.06 -27.09
N GLU A 175 -20.85 42.94 -27.76
CA GLU A 175 -21.26 43.89 -28.81
C GLU A 175 -22.79 44.05 -28.80
N ASP A 176 -23.29 44.97 -27.97
CA ASP A 176 -24.63 45.53 -28.12
C ASP A 176 -24.56 46.64 -29.18
N ALA A 177 -25.06 46.34 -30.37
CA ALA A 177 -25.38 47.32 -31.40
C ALA A 177 -26.77 47.02 -31.94
N ASP A 178 -27.81 47.50 -31.24
CA ASP A 178 -29.15 47.55 -31.79
C ASP A 178 -29.43 48.97 -32.30
N GLY A 179 -29.50 49.06 -33.63
CA GLY A 179 -29.89 50.24 -34.37
C GLY A 179 -30.99 49.88 -35.37
N MET A 180 -32.19 50.37 -35.06
CA MET A 180 -33.11 51.06 -35.97
C MET A 180 -33.88 50.25 -37.04
N GLU A 181 -35.21 50.26 -36.91
CA GLU A 181 -36.28 50.53 -37.92
C GLU A 181 -37.62 50.08 -37.26
N GLU A 182 -38.71 50.86 -37.20
CA GLU A 182 -39.43 51.62 -38.25
C GLU A 182 -39.94 53.00 -37.79
#